data_AF-A0A7L6AA70-F1
#
_entry.id   AF-A0A7L6AA70-F1
#
_cell.length_a   1.000
_cell.length_b   1.000
_cell.length_c   1.000
_cell.angle_alpha   90.00
_cell.angle_beta   90.00
_cell.angle_gamma   90.00
#
_symmetry.space_group_name_H-M   'P 1'
#
loop_
_entity.id
_entity.type
_entity.pdbx_description
1 polymer ?
#
loop_
_entity_poly.entity_id
_entity_poly.type
_entity_poly.pdbx_seq_one_letter_code
_entity_poly.pdbx_strand_id
1 'polypeptide(L)' 'MAWELLFGSDIGLMSLGVIVGVLVIGAVMAKMYSNKIDEEARKLGK' A
#
# COMPACT_ATOMS: atom_id res chain seq x y z
N MET A 1 20.04 -2.99 16.08
CA MET A 1 18.96 -2.06 15.65
C MET A 1 17.76 -2.86 15.16
N ALA A 2 16.54 -2.29 15.16
CA ALA A 2 15.36 -2.96 14.57
C ALA A 2 15.56 -3.31 13.08
N TRP A 3 16.32 -2.49 12.35
CA TRP A 3 16.73 -2.74 10.98
C TRP A 3 17.54 -4.03 10.81
N GLU A 4 18.47 -4.32 11.73
CA GLU A 4 19.24 -5.57 11.67
C GLU A 4 18.40 -6.79 12.02
N LEU A 5 17.39 -6.65 12.88
CA LEU A 5 16.43 -7.71 13.16
C LEU A 5 15.51 -7.97 11.96
N LEU A 6 15.08 -6.91 11.27
CA LEU A 6 14.21 -6.98 10.09
C LEU A 6 14.91 -7.62 8.88
N PHE A 7 16.19 -7.35 8.66
CA PHE A 7 16.92 -7.87 7.49
C PHE A 7 17.85 -9.04 7.79
N GLY A 8 18.23 -9.26 9.05
CA GLY A 8 19.18 -10.29 9.46
C GLY A 8 18.54 -11.52 10.10
N SER A 9 17.21 -11.60 10.18
CA SER A 9 16.50 -12.77 10.74
C SER A 9 15.34 -13.22 9.85
N ASP A 10 15.07 -14.52 9.84
CA ASP A 10 13.98 -15.13 9.05
C ASP A 10 12.61 -14.55 9.42
N ILE A 11 12.40 -14.28 10.72
CA ILE A 11 11.19 -13.63 11.23
C ILE A 11 11.11 -12.19 10.73
N GLY A 12 12.23 -11.48 10.72
CA GLY A 12 12.36 -10.14 10.17
C GLY A 12 11.93 -10.09 8.71
N LEU A 13 12.46 -10.98 7.87
CA LEU A 13 12.14 -11.05 6.46
C LEU A 13 10.67 -11.44 6.20
N MET A 14 10.12 -12.38 6.96
CA MET A 14 8.68 -12.69 6.88
C MET A 14 7.82 -11.47 7.24
N SER A 15 8.16 -10.77 8.33
CA SER A 15 7.44 -9.56 8.75
C SER A 15 7.57 -8.42 7.74
N LEU A 16 8.73 -8.28 7.08
CA LEU A 16 8.95 -7.33 6.00
C LEU A 16 8.03 -7.60 4.81
N GLY A 17 7.84 -8.87 4.45
CA GLY A 17 6.89 -9.27 3.40
C GLY A 17 5.46 -8.83 3.69
N VAL A 18 5.00 -8.99 4.94
CA VAL A 18 3.68 -8.53 5.38
C VAL A 18 3.57 -7.01 5.32
N ILE A 19 4.58 -6.28 5.80
CA ILE A 19 4.62 -4.82 5.77
C ILE A 19 4.51 -4.31 4.32
N VAL A 20 5.31 -4.86 3.41
CA VAL A 20 5.26 -4.51 1.99
C VAL A 20 3.90 -4.84 1.39
N GLY A 21 3.32 -6.01 1.73
CA GLY A 21 1.99 -6.39 1.27
C GLY A 21 0.90 -5.39 1.67
N VAL A 22 0.89 -4.95 2.92
CA VAL A 22 -0.07 -3.94 3.41
C VAL A 22 0.11 -2.60 2.69
N LEU A 23 1.35 -2.16 2.47
CA LEU A 23 1.64 -0.91 1.75
C LEU A 23 1.15 -0.97 0.29
N VAL A 24 1.36 -2.10 -0.40
CA VAL A 24 0.89 -2.29 -1.77
C VAL A 24 -0.64 -2.25 -1.83
N ILE A 25 -1.33 -2.95 -0.92
CA ILE A 25 -2.80 -2.93 -0.86
C ILE A 25 -3.30 -1.50 -0.60
N GLY A 26 -2.71 -0.79 0.37
CA GLY A 26 -3.06 0.60 0.65
C GLY A 26 -2.89 1.52 -0.57
N ALA A 27 -1.78 1.38 -1.30
CA ALA A 27 -1.52 2.16 -2.50
C ALA A 27 -2.51 1.84 -3.64
N VAL A 28 -2.85 0.56 -3.85
CA VAL A 28 -3.84 0.14 -4.86
C VAL A 28 -5.22 0.69 -4.51
N MET A 29 -5.65 0.56 -3.25
CA MET A 29 -6.94 1.09 -2.81
C MET A 29 -6.99 2.61 -2.96
N ALA A 30 -5.95 3.33 -2.53
CA ALA A 30 -5.86 4.78 -2.69
C ALA A 30 -6.00 5.18 -4.17
N LYS A 31 -5.27 4.52 -5.08
CA LYS A 31 -5.37 4.76 -6.52
C LYS A 31 -6.77 4.50 -7.07
N MET A 32 -7.41 3.39 -6.68
CA MET A 32 -8.77 3.07 -7.12
C MET A 32 -9.80 4.09 -6.63
N TYR A 33 -9.69 4.56 -5.39
CA TYR A 33 -10.59 5.58 -4.85
C TYR A 33 -10.37 6.95 -5.51
N SER A 34 -9.12 7.39 -5.71
CA SER A 34 -8.84 8.63 -6.44
C SER A 34 -9.40 8.60 -7.85
N ASN A 35 -9.22 7.50 -8.59
CA ASN A 35 -9.77 7.36 -9.93
C ASN A 35 -11.32 7.41 -9.94
N LYS A 36 -11.98 6.81 -8.94
CA LYS A 36 -13.45 6.89 -8.81
C LYS A 36 -13.93 8.32 -8.57
N ILE A 37 -13.21 9.07 -7.72
CA ILE A 37 -13.52 10.48 -7.45
C ILE A 37 -13.41 11.30 -8.74
N ASP A 38 -12.34 11.10 -9.52
CA ASP A 38 -12.16 11.79 -10.80
C ASP A 38 -13.26 11.43 -11.82
N GLU A 39 -13.67 10.16 -11.87
CA GLU A 39 -14.78 9.71 -12.73
C GLU A 39 -16.11 10.34 -12.34
N GLU A 40 -16.43 10.42 -11.04
CA GLU A 40 -17.64 11.06 -10.54
C GLU A 40 -17.63 12.57 -10.77
N ALA A 41 -16.50 13.24 -10.52
CA ALA A 41 -16.32 14.66 -10.82
C ALA A 41 -16.54 14.96 -12.31
N ARG A 42 -16.04 14.09 -13.21
CA ARG A 42 -16.24 14.24 -14.66
C ARG A 42 -17.70 14.02 -15.08
N LYS A 43 -18.44 13.15 -14.39
CA LYS A 43 -19.88 12.94 -14.64
C LYS A 43 -20.73 14.11 -14.14
N LEU A 44 -20.34 14.78 -13.06
CA LEU A 44 -21.05 15.93 -12.50
C LEU A 44 -20.78 17.25 -13.24
N GLY A 45 -19.69 17.33 -14.01
CA GLY A 45 -19.30 18.52 -14.80
C GLY A 45 -19.82 18.57 -16.24
N LYS A 46 -20.70 17.66 -16.63
CA LYS A 46 -21.47 17.68 -17.89
C LYS A 46 -22.96 17.67 -17.57
#